data_AF-A0A7S3SFA6-F1
#
_entry.id   AF-A0A7S3SFA6-F1
#
_cell.length_a   1.000
_cell.length_b   1.000
_cell.length_c   1.000
_cell.angle_alpha   90.00
_cell.angle_beta   90.00
_cell.angle_gamma   90.00
#
_symmetry.space_group_name_H-M   'P 1'
#
loop_
_entity.id
_entity.type
_entity.pdbx_description
1 polymer ?
#
loop_
_entity_poly.entity_id
_entity_poly.type
_entity_poly.pdbx_seq_one_letter_code
_entity_poly.pdbx_strand_id
1 'polypeptide(L)'
;QRILTTYPSTYASPDQRLKAKLEPLDPDNFHQDARHTIGGIPGSGRLASYLFEIVPDVQIYLLLGQDSMNAVITMRKLTSGQDGFCGNFNCNIEDDSIDALKAEGVTGRISEM
;
A
#
# COMPACT_ATOMS: atom_id res chain seq x y z
N GLN A 1 7.96 5.97 -18.12
CA GLN A 1 7.94 4.55 -18.55
C GLN A 1 6.54 4.00 -18.30
N ARG A 2 5.99 3.18 -19.20
CA ARG A 2 4.76 2.43 -18.93
C ARG A 2 5.13 1.03 -18.44
N ILE A 3 4.48 0.55 -17.38
CA ILE A 3 4.67 -0.78 -16.81
C ILE A 3 3.32 -1.49 -16.76
N LEU A 4 3.35 -2.82 -16.68
CA LEU A 4 2.14 -3.67 -16.56
C LEU A 4 1.08 -3.42 -17.66
N THR A 5 1.51 -3.29 -18.92
CA THR A 5 0.63 -2.92 -20.04
C THR A 5 -0.20 -4.07 -20.61
N THR A 6 0.00 -5.30 -20.13
CA THR A 6 -0.73 -6.49 -20.56
C THR A 6 -1.23 -7.27 -19.34
N TYR A 7 -2.32 -8.01 -19.50
CA TYR A 7 -2.89 -8.84 -18.43
C TYR A 7 -2.74 -10.33 -18.77
N PRO A 8 -2.12 -11.16 -17.92
CA PRO A 8 -1.30 -10.79 -16.75
C PRO A 8 0.09 -10.25 -17.15
N SER A 9 0.78 -9.56 -16.24
CA SER A 9 2.18 -9.15 -16.44
C SER A 9 2.91 -8.87 -15.14
N THR A 10 4.24 -8.85 -15.23
CA THR A 10 5.14 -8.49 -14.13
C THR A 10 6.16 -7.46 -14.60
N TYR A 11 6.69 -6.69 -13.67
CA TYR A 11 7.73 -5.70 -13.89
C TYR A 11 8.71 -5.69 -12.72
N ALA A 12 9.99 -5.46 -13.01
CA ALA A 12 11.00 -5.12 -12.01
C ALA A 12 11.77 -3.89 -12.52
N SER A 13 11.99 -2.91 -11.65
CA SER A 13 12.77 -1.73 -11.99
C SER A 13 14.26 -2.07 -12.15
N PRO A 14 15.02 -1.34 -12.98
CA PRO A 14 16.45 -1.59 -13.17
C PRO A 14 17.27 -1.57 -11.86
N ASP A 15 16.88 -0.71 -10.92
CA ASP A 15 17.51 -0.57 -9.60
C ASP A 15 17.01 -1.60 -8.57
N GLN A 16 16.13 -2.53 -8.97
CA GLN A 16 15.53 -3.57 -8.12
C GLN A 16 14.74 -3.04 -6.91
N ARG A 17 14.41 -1.74 -6.88
CA ARG A 17 13.66 -1.15 -5.77
C ARG A 17 12.15 -1.30 -5.91
N LEU A 18 11.65 -1.58 -7.11
CA LEU A 18 10.24 -1.80 -7.39
C LEU A 18 10.06 -3.14 -8.10
N LYS A 19 9.22 -4.00 -7.53
CA LYS A 19 8.60 -5.12 -8.25
C LYS A 19 7.11 -4.84 -8.35
N ALA A 20 6.52 -5.14 -9.50
CA ALA A 20 5.11 -4.92 -9.73
C ALA A 20 4.50 -6.10 -10.48
N LYS A 21 3.25 -6.43 -10.19
CA LYS A 21 2.48 -7.49 -10.84
C LYS A 21 1.07 -7.03 -11.12
N LEU A 22 0.53 -7.48 -12.24
CA LEU A 22 -0.88 -7.42 -12.60
C LEU A 22 -1.32 -8.84 -12.92
N GLU A 23 -2.06 -9.47 -12.00
CA GLU A 23 -2.44 -10.88 -12.11
C GLU A 23 -3.70 -11.18 -11.27
N PRO A 24 -4.36 -12.35 -11.44
CA PRO A 24 -5.41 -12.75 -10.53
C PRO A 24 -4.78 -13.08 -9.16
N LEU A 25 -5.02 -12.25 -8.15
CA LEU A 25 -4.54 -12.42 -6.78
C LEU A 25 -5.71 -12.79 -5.86
N ASP A 26 -5.42 -13.42 -4.73
CA ASP A 26 -6.43 -13.64 -3.70
C ASP A 26 -6.40 -12.48 -2.69
N PRO A 27 -7.40 -11.57 -2.69
CA PRO A 27 -7.53 -10.51 -1.70
C PRO A 27 -7.37 -10.94 -0.24
N ASP A 28 -7.75 -12.18 0.09
CA ASP A 28 -7.74 -12.68 1.46
C ASP A 28 -6.31 -12.85 1.99
N ASN A 29 -5.31 -12.92 1.11
CA ASN A 29 -3.90 -12.94 1.48
C ASN A 29 -3.35 -11.55 1.88
N PHE A 30 -4.10 -10.47 1.63
CA PHE A 30 -3.67 -9.10 1.89
C PHE A 30 -4.44 -8.47 3.05
N HIS A 31 -5.77 -8.53 3.02
CA HIS A 31 -6.62 -8.07 4.11
C HIS A 31 -8.01 -8.71 3.99
N GLN A 32 -8.61 -9.17 5.10
CA GLN A 32 -9.93 -9.82 5.08
C GLN A 32 -11.02 -8.90 4.50
N ASP A 33 -10.95 -7.60 4.81
CA ASP A 33 -11.91 -6.61 4.31
C ASP A 33 -11.59 -6.08 2.90
N ALA A 34 -10.53 -6.55 2.24
CA ALA A 34 -10.14 -6.04 0.92
C ALA A 34 -11.25 -6.19 -0.13
N ARG A 35 -12.24 -7.07 0.07
CA ARG A 35 -13.37 -7.31 -0.85
C ARG A 35 -14.66 -6.56 -0.49
N HIS A 36 -14.74 -5.89 0.65
CA HIS A 36 -15.99 -5.41 1.25
C HIS A 36 -16.88 -4.58 0.28
N THR A 37 -16.27 -3.77 -0.57
CA THR A 37 -16.96 -2.89 -1.55
C THR A 37 -16.94 -3.41 -3.00
N ILE A 38 -16.21 -4.49 -3.27
CA ILE A 38 -16.03 -5.04 -4.64
C ILE A 38 -17.02 -6.19 -4.91
N GLY A 39 -17.70 -6.69 -3.88
CA GLY A 39 -18.62 -7.81 -4.01
C GLY A 39 -17.87 -9.13 -4.08
N GLY A 40 -18.03 -9.94 -3.04
CA GLY A 40 -17.36 -11.22 -2.89
C GLY A 40 -17.32 -11.59 -1.42
N ILE A 41 -17.62 -12.85 -1.11
CA ILE A 41 -17.44 -13.37 0.26
C ILE A 41 -15.99 -13.80 0.45
N PRO A 42 -15.44 -13.74 1.69
CA PRO A 42 -14.16 -14.38 1.99
C PRO A 42 -14.14 -15.82 1.47
N GLY A 43 -13.06 -16.20 0.80
CA GLY A 43 -12.89 -17.49 0.15
C GLY A 43 -13.48 -17.61 -1.26
N SER A 44 -14.04 -16.55 -1.85
CA SER A 44 -14.62 -16.61 -3.21
C SER A 44 -13.59 -16.68 -4.35
N GLY A 45 -12.29 -16.70 -4.04
CA GLY A 45 -11.21 -16.92 -5.00
C GLY A 45 -10.64 -15.66 -5.65
N ARG A 46 -9.75 -15.85 -6.63
CA ARG A 46 -8.80 -14.81 -7.10
C ARG A 46 -9.47 -13.77 -8.01
N LEU A 47 -9.06 -12.50 -7.88
CA LEU A 47 -9.54 -11.36 -8.65
C LEU A 47 -8.38 -10.57 -9.26
N ALA A 48 -8.63 -9.92 -10.41
CA ALA A 48 -7.64 -9.09 -11.08
C ALA A 48 -7.17 -7.96 -10.16
N SER A 49 -5.87 -7.94 -9.89
CA SER A 49 -5.29 -7.03 -8.90
C SER A 49 -3.92 -6.53 -9.34
N TYR A 50 -3.56 -5.35 -8.85
CA TYR A 50 -2.17 -4.89 -8.89
C TYR A 50 -1.49 -5.16 -7.56
N LEU A 51 -0.21 -5.53 -7.61
CA LEU A 51 0.66 -5.60 -6.45
C LEU A 51 1.96 -4.87 -6.76
N PHE A 52 2.34 -3.94 -5.89
CA PHE A 52 3.62 -3.24 -5.92
C PHE A 52 4.38 -3.54 -4.64
N GLU A 53 5.63 -3.95 -4.77
CA GLU A 53 6.57 -4.17 -3.68
C GLU A 53 7.73 -3.19 -3.85
N ILE A 54 7.82 -2.24 -2.92
CA ILE A 54 8.79 -1.15 -2.93
C ILE A 54 9.73 -1.31 -1.75
N VAL A 55 11.02 -1.44 -2.04
CA VAL A 55 12.07 -1.62 -1.04
C VAL A 55 12.29 -0.32 -0.25
N PRO A 56 12.39 -0.39 1.09
CA PRO A 56 12.59 -1.62 1.87
C PRO A 56 11.29 -2.35 2.23
N ASP A 57 10.24 -1.64 2.64
CA ASP A 57 9.18 -2.27 3.45
C ASP A 57 7.77 -1.81 3.07
N VAL A 58 7.56 -1.35 1.83
CA VAL A 58 6.26 -0.84 1.36
C VAL A 58 5.63 -1.82 0.38
N GLN A 59 4.40 -2.23 0.65
CA GLN A 59 3.59 -3.01 -0.27
C GLN A 59 2.28 -2.28 -0.54
N ILE A 60 1.91 -2.16 -1.81
CA ILE A 60 0.65 -1.57 -2.25
C ILE A 60 -0.10 -2.64 -3.04
N TYR A 61 -1.20 -3.12 -2.49
CA TYR A 61 -2.12 -4.03 -3.14
C TYR A 61 -3.37 -3.26 -3.57
N LEU A 62 -3.74 -3.38 -4.85
CA LEU A 62 -4.95 -2.78 -5.39
C LEU A 62 -5.87 -3.87 -5.92
N LEU A 63 -7.05 -4.00 -5.32
CA LEU A 63 -8.12 -4.83 -5.84
C LEU A 63 -9.02 -3.97 -6.74
N LEU A 64 -9.15 -4.37 -8.00
CA LEU A 64 -10.02 -3.70 -8.96
C LEU A 64 -11.44 -4.26 -8.87
N GLY A 65 -12.41 -3.37 -8.67
CA GLY A 65 -13.81 -3.65 -8.96
C GLY A 65 -14.25 -3.00 -10.27
N GLN A 66 -15.54 -3.13 -10.56
CA GLN A 66 -16.15 -2.54 -11.75
C GLN A 66 -16.20 -1.01 -11.67
N ASP A 67 -16.64 -0.47 -10.52
CA ASP A 67 -16.86 0.97 -10.30
C ASP A 67 -16.05 1.53 -9.12
N SER A 68 -15.29 0.68 -8.43
CA SER A 68 -14.52 1.01 -7.22
C SER A 68 -13.20 0.25 -7.20
N MET A 69 -12.29 0.70 -6.34
CA MET A 69 -11.01 0.03 -6.09
C MET A 69 -10.74 0.06 -4.60
N ASN A 70 -10.27 -1.06 -4.06
CA ASN A 70 -9.74 -1.12 -2.71
C ASN A 70 -8.23 -1.13 -2.75
N ALA A 71 -7.61 -0.30 -1.92
CA ALA A 71 -6.17 -0.24 -1.76
C ALA A 71 -5.80 -0.69 -0.35
N VAL A 72 -4.88 -1.65 -0.24
CA VAL A 72 -4.24 -2.04 1.01
C VAL A 72 -2.78 -1.59 0.92
N ILE A 73 -2.37 -0.71 1.84
CA ILE A 73 -1.01 -0.18 1.91
C ILE A 73 -0.39 -0.73 3.19
N THR A 74 0.59 -1.62 3.05
CA THR A 74 1.35 -2.18 4.15
C THR A 74 2.72 -1.51 4.19
N MET A 75 3.10 -0.97 5.35
CA MET A 75 4.36 -0.27 5.54
C MET A 75 5.01 -0.71 6.85
N ARG A 76 6.33 -0.53 6.99
CA ARG A 76 7.00 -0.68 8.29
C ARG A 76 6.32 0.19 9.34
N LYS A 77 6.17 -0.35 10.55
CA LYS A 77 5.80 0.47 11.70
C LYS A 77 6.97 1.41 12.01
N LEU A 78 6.68 2.70 12.10
CA LEU A 78 7.67 3.69 12.54
C LEU A 78 7.94 3.54 14.05
N THR A 79 9.19 3.72 14.45
CA THR A 79 9.63 3.55 15.84
C THR A 79 9.14 4.67 16.76
N SER A 80 8.96 5.88 16.23
CA SER A 80 8.43 7.05 16.94
C SER A 80 6.90 7.18 16.86
N GLY A 81 6.20 6.21 16.26
CA GLY A 81 4.79 6.39 15.89
C GLY A 81 4.66 6.88 14.45
N GLN A 82 3.44 6.84 13.94
CA GLN A 82 3.08 7.38 12.62
C GLN A 82 2.30 8.65 12.92
N ASP A 83 2.65 9.78 12.31
CA ASP A 83 2.00 11.09 12.46
C ASP A 83 2.06 11.82 11.11
N GLY A 84 1.09 12.68 10.83
CA GLY A 84 0.92 13.34 9.52
C GLY A 84 -0.41 14.07 9.46
N PHE A 85 -0.59 15.03 8.54
CA PHE A 85 -1.89 15.61 8.16
C PHE A 85 -2.91 14.49 7.84
N CYS A 86 -3.62 13.98 8.87
CA CYS A 86 -4.44 12.76 8.87
C CYS A 86 -3.66 11.43 8.67
N GLY A 87 -2.34 11.43 8.89
CA GLY A 87 -1.38 10.37 8.53
C GLY A 87 -1.16 9.26 9.56
N ASN A 88 -1.85 9.33 10.69
CA ASN A 88 -1.92 8.28 11.71
C ASN A 88 -3.36 7.74 11.91
N PHE A 89 -4.30 8.29 11.14
CA PHE A 89 -5.72 7.98 11.15
C PHE A 89 -6.38 8.07 12.54
N ASN A 90 -5.83 8.88 13.46
CA ASN A 90 -6.35 9.05 14.82
C ASN A 90 -7.42 10.16 14.92
N CYS A 91 -7.65 10.92 13.84
CA CYS A 91 -8.57 12.05 13.75
C CYS A 91 -8.25 13.22 14.70
N ASN A 92 -6.99 13.41 15.10
CA ASN A 92 -6.54 14.47 16.00
C ASN A 92 -5.88 15.62 15.23
N ILE A 93 -6.62 16.69 14.99
CA ILE A 93 -6.11 17.86 14.25
C ILE A 93 -4.91 18.56 14.91
N GLU A 94 -4.71 18.38 16.22
CA GLU A 94 -3.62 19.04 16.94
C GLU A 94 -2.24 18.46 16.58
N ASP A 95 -2.17 17.23 16.07
CA ASP A 95 -0.92 16.60 15.60
C ASP A 95 -0.68 16.74 14.07
N ASP A 96 -1.57 17.44 13.36
CA ASP A 96 -1.47 17.70 11.91
C ASP A 96 -0.56 18.88 11.54
N SER A 97 0.07 19.57 12.51
CA SER A 97 0.93 20.74 12.23
C SER A 97 2.34 20.33 11.77
N ILE A 98 2.95 21.12 10.87
CA ILE A 98 4.35 20.89 10.43
C ILE A 98 5.34 20.73 11.59
N ASP A 99 5.11 21.46 12.69
CA ASP A 99 6.00 21.43 13.84
C ASP A 99 5.84 20.14 14.66
N ALA A 100 4.62 19.61 14.80
CA ALA A 100 4.37 18.28 15.37
C ALA A 100 5.06 17.19 14.55
N LEU A 101 4.95 17.25 13.22
CA LEU A 101 5.58 16.25 12.33
C LEU A 101 7.11 16.27 12.39
N LYS A 102 7.72 17.44 12.55
CA LYS A 102 9.18 17.57 12.73
C LYS A 102 9.63 16.96 14.06
N ALA A 103 8.87 17.16 15.14
CA ALA A 103 9.20 16.59 16.46
C ALA A 103 9.26 15.06 16.40
N GLU A 104 8.39 14.44 15.61
CA GLU A 104 8.24 12.98 15.51
C GLU A 104 9.10 12.34 14.41
N GLY A 105 9.96 13.15 13.77
CA GLY A 105 11.02 12.64 12.90
C GLY A 105 10.62 12.46 11.44
N VAL A 106 9.63 13.21 10.91
CA VAL A 106 9.31 13.23 9.47
C VAL A 106 10.53 13.63 8.60
N THR A 107 11.50 14.33 9.18
CA THR A 107 12.78 14.70 8.55
C THR A 107 13.94 13.77 8.92
N GLY A 108 13.68 12.73 9.71
CA GLY A 108 14.68 11.77 10.15
C GLY A 108 15.23 10.98 8.97
N ARG A 109 16.55 10.80 8.91
CA ARG A 109 17.16 9.91 7.90
C ARG A 109 16.77 8.47 8.21
N ILE A 110 16.24 7.77 7.21
CA ILE A 110 16.09 6.31 7.28
C ILE A 110 17.52 5.75 7.26
N SER A 111 17.97 5.20 8.39
CA SER A 111 19.25 4.49 8.45
C SER A 111 19.16 3.24 7.58
N GLU A 112 20.11 3.07 6.67
CA GLU A 112 20.30 1.82 5.93
C GLU A 112 20.53 0.70 6.96
N MET A 113 19.67 -0.33 6.94
CA MET A 113 19.87 -1.59 7.67
C MET A 113 20.67 -2.56 6.81
#